data_AF-A0A7K1ZM73-F1
#
_entry.id   AF-A0A7K1ZM73-F1
#
_cell.length_a   1.000
_cell.length_b   1.000
_cell.length_c   1.000
_cell.angle_alpha   90.00
_cell.angle_beta   90.00
_cell.angle_gamma   90.00
#
_symmetry.space_group_name_H-M   'P 1'
#
loop_
_entity.id
_entity.type
_entity.pdbx_description
1 polymer ?
#
loop_
_entity_poly.entity_id
_entity_poly.type
_entity_poly.pdbx_seq_one_letter_code
_entity_poly.pdbx_strand_id
1 'polypeptide(L)'
;MGQEDPDFNDEKIQRSPRFIHFYEWQLFFLQKSLTEKEFRPLSQWQEVFRKEHEKYFSGMPAELSGDGHTSGEMQVLNGLRKAFIEEENSVEQSQTYSISVGKKQENLPKKIRIALANVKIRKSDIRNAIRKDKNPNISFKRQKGLYEIMNSAVRASADVLVMPELSIPVSWLPFMASHSRRHQLAIIFGLEHWEERGRVYNLLVELLPFKESEKYNTCYMTARVKNHYAPVELRLIDSLRLEPPHSFGDYESYYNKVSWRGINFASYNCYELSDIEHRALFKSEIDILFSCVFNKDINYYQSILESAARDMHCYVVQSNASQYGGSCILKPAKTEEKTMLYVKGGENPCVLITEIDVAALRDFQYNPNSCGKAPFKALPPGFDSEKVLER
;
A
#
# COMPACT_ATOMS: atom_id res chain seq x y z
N MET A 1 34.52 5.47 -3.66
CA MET A 1 35.20 4.82 -2.51
C MET A 1 34.64 3.43 -2.42
N GLY A 2 35.48 2.40 -2.42
CA GLY A 2 35.04 1.01 -2.35
C GLY A 2 34.21 0.78 -1.08
N GLN A 3 33.04 0.18 -1.22
CA GLN A 3 32.38 -0.46 -0.10
C GLN A 3 33.14 -1.77 0.12
N GLU A 4 34.07 -1.78 1.07
CA GLU A 4 34.46 -3.04 1.70
C GLU A 4 33.20 -3.59 2.36
N ASP A 5 32.90 -4.87 2.09
CA ASP A 5 31.84 -5.56 2.81
C ASP A 5 32.13 -5.45 4.31
N PRO A 6 31.16 -5.08 5.15
CA PRO A 6 31.38 -4.97 6.58
C PRO A 6 31.92 -6.29 7.14
N ASP A 7 33.07 -6.22 7.82
CA ASP A 7 33.68 -7.36 8.50
C ASP A 7 32.80 -7.79 9.68
N PHE A 8 32.03 -8.87 9.47
CA PHE A 8 31.10 -9.36 10.48
C PHE A 8 31.81 -10.30 11.45
N ASN A 9 31.85 -9.93 12.73
CA ASN A 9 32.37 -10.80 13.78
C ASN A 9 31.48 -12.06 13.94
N ASP A 10 32.00 -13.21 13.52
CA ASP A 10 31.33 -14.51 13.55
C ASP A 10 30.85 -14.91 14.95
N GLU A 11 31.60 -14.55 16.00
CA GLU A 11 31.25 -14.82 17.39
C GLU A 11 29.99 -14.03 17.80
N LYS A 12 29.84 -12.79 17.30
CA LYS A 12 28.65 -11.96 17.53
C LYS A 12 27.42 -12.49 16.77
N ILE A 13 27.60 -12.99 15.55
CA ILE A 13 26.52 -13.64 14.78
C ILE A 13 26.03 -14.89 15.53
N GLN A 14 26.95 -15.72 16.01
CA GLN A 14 26.61 -16.95 16.74
C GLN A 14 25.97 -16.67 18.11
N ARG A 15 26.41 -15.64 18.84
CA ARG A 15 25.98 -15.38 20.22
C ARG A 15 24.84 -14.39 20.39
N SER A 16 24.33 -13.78 19.33
CA SER A 16 23.21 -12.85 19.42
C SER A 16 22.14 -13.10 18.37
N PRO A 17 21.59 -14.33 18.27
CA PRO A 17 20.44 -14.56 17.41
C PRO A 17 19.25 -13.78 17.96
N ARG A 18 18.86 -12.71 17.27
CA ARG A 18 17.57 -12.04 17.52
C ARG A 18 16.55 -12.57 16.54
N PHE A 19 15.30 -12.64 17.00
CA PHE A 19 14.18 -12.88 16.10
C PHE A 19 14.15 -11.81 15.00
N ILE A 20 14.13 -12.26 13.74
CA ILE A 20 13.96 -11.40 12.57
C ILE A 20 12.47 -11.40 12.23
N HIS A 21 11.85 -10.23 12.28
CA HIS A 21 10.45 -10.12 11.90
C HIS A 21 10.29 -10.23 10.39
N PHE A 22 9.14 -10.75 9.95
CA PHE A 22 8.85 -10.98 8.54
C PHE A 22 9.10 -9.75 7.65
N TYR A 23 8.62 -8.57 8.05
CA TYR A 23 8.87 -7.33 7.31
C TYR A 23 10.37 -6.95 7.23
N GLU A 24 11.20 -7.32 8.22
CA GLU A 24 12.64 -7.01 8.18
C GLU A 24 13.33 -7.78 7.06
N TRP A 25 12.87 -9.01 6.82
CA TRP A 25 13.35 -9.82 5.72
C TRP A 25 12.89 -9.27 4.37
N GLN A 26 11.63 -8.83 4.28
CA GLN A 26 11.11 -8.17 3.09
C GLN A 26 11.89 -6.87 2.79
N LEU A 27 12.24 -6.08 3.80
CA LEU A 27 13.05 -4.87 3.65
C LEU A 27 14.44 -5.18 3.09
N PHE A 28 15.09 -6.23 3.60
CA PHE A 28 16.38 -6.67 3.10
C PHE A 28 16.32 -7.00 1.61
N PHE A 29 15.31 -7.77 1.18
CA PHE A 29 15.17 -8.14 -0.23
C PHE A 29 14.77 -6.98 -1.13
N LEU A 30 13.89 -6.09 -0.67
CA LEU A 30 13.57 -4.86 -1.39
C LEU A 30 14.83 -4.03 -1.65
N GLN A 31 15.65 -3.81 -0.61
CA GLN A 31 16.91 -3.08 -0.75
C GLN A 31 17.89 -3.79 -1.69
N LYS A 32 18.00 -5.12 -1.59
CA LYS A 32 18.83 -5.93 -2.48
C LYS A 32 18.39 -5.74 -3.94
N SER A 33 17.10 -5.88 -4.25
CA SER A 33 16.56 -5.73 -5.60
C SER A 33 16.77 -4.33 -6.19
N LEU A 34 16.70 -3.27 -5.36
CA LEU A 34 16.97 -1.90 -5.82
C LEU A 34 18.46 -1.65 -6.11
N THR A 35 19.34 -2.25 -5.31
CA THR A 35 20.80 -2.04 -5.35
C THR A 35 21.55 -3.02 -6.26
N GLU A 36 20.87 -3.99 -6.88
CA GLU A 36 21.47 -4.93 -7.82
C GLU A 36 22.13 -4.22 -9.02
N LYS A 37 23.27 -4.77 -9.46
CA LYS A 37 24.05 -4.23 -10.59
C LYS A 37 23.31 -4.32 -11.91
N GLU A 38 22.77 -5.50 -12.16
CA GLU A 38 21.87 -5.72 -13.29
C GLU A 38 20.49 -5.19 -12.94
N PHE A 39 19.84 -4.51 -13.89
CA PHE A 39 18.46 -4.09 -13.68
C PHE A 39 17.55 -5.32 -13.68
N ARG A 40 16.76 -5.45 -12.62
CA ARG A 40 15.61 -6.36 -12.58
C ARG A 40 14.36 -5.52 -12.31
N PRO A 41 13.26 -5.75 -13.05
CA PRO A 41 11.99 -5.09 -12.76
C PRO A 41 11.61 -5.31 -11.30
N LEU A 42 11.24 -4.24 -10.61
CA LEU A 42 10.87 -4.37 -9.20
C LEU A 42 9.65 -5.28 -9.05
N SER A 43 8.77 -5.43 -10.05
CA SER A 43 7.67 -6.41 -10.03
C SER A 43 8.09 -7.82 -9.56
N GLN A 44 9.34 -8.22 -9.80
CA GLN A 44 9.85 -9.54 -9.45
C GLN A 44 10.39 -9.64 -8.01
N TRP A 45 10.53 -8.53 -7.26
CA TRP A 45 11.18 -8.54 -5.93
C TRP A 45 10.43 -9.41 -4.92
N GLN A 46 9.09 -9.40 -4.98
CA GLN A 46 8.24 -10.20 -4.11
C GLN A 46 8.36 -11.69 -4.44
N GLU A 47 8.51 -12.03 -5.72
CA GLU A 47 8.71 -13.40 -6.20
C GLU A 47 10.10 -13.93 -5.82
N VAL A 48 11.15 -13.11 -5.94
CA VAL A 48 12.50 -13.45 -5.48
C VAL A 48 12.51 -13.68 -3.97
N PHE A 49 11.91 -12.76 -3.20
CA PHE A 49 11.74 -12.92 -1.77
C PHE A 49 11.04 -14.24 -1.43
N ARG A 50 9.95 -14.56 -2.13
CA ARG A 50 9.18 -15.78 -1.91
C ARG A 50 10.00 -17.05 -2.12
N LYS A 51 10.70 -17.15 -3.26
CA LYS A 51 11.54 -18.32 -3.57
C LYS A 51 12.62 -18.53 -2.52
N GLU A 52 13.27 -17.46 -2.08
CA GLU A 52 14.30 -17.53 -1.06
C GLU A 52 13.73 -17.88 0.33
N HIS A 53 12.56 -17.33 0.67
CA HIS A 53 11.85 -17.68 1.90
C HIS A 53 11.46 -19.16 1.91
N GLU A 54 10.85 -19.68 0.85
CA GLU A 54 10.49 -21.11 0.71
C GLU A 54 11.72 -22.02 0.83
N LYS A 55 12.81 -21.68 0.14
CA LYS A 55 14.06 -22.43 0.20
C LYS A 55 14.64 -22.47 1.62
N TYR A 56 14.67 -21.34 2.33
CA TYR A 56 15.21 -21.27 3.69
C TYR A 56 14.45 -22.18 4.66
N PHE A 57 13.12 -22.20 4.59
CA PHE A 57 12.29 -23.03 5.48
C PHE A 57 12.19 -24.50 5.04
N SER A 58 12.37 -24.82 3.75
CA SER A 58 12.39 -26.21 3.27
C SER A 58 13.55 -27.06 3.83
N GLY A 59 14.60 -26.42 4.36
CA GLY A 59 15.78 -27.08 4.92
C GLY A 59 15.76 -27.29 6.44
N MET A 60 14.68 -26.92 7.14
CA MET A 60 14.60 -27.07 8.60
C MET A 60 14.18 -28.49 9.02
N PRO A 61 14.85 -29.11 10.03
CA PRO A 61 14.49 -30.45 10.50
C PRO A 61 13.05 -30.54 11.04
N ALA A 62 12.38 -31.66 10.76
CA ALA A 62 11.04 -32.03 11.22
C ALA A 62 10.83 -31.87 12.74
N GLU A 63 11.90 -32.00 13.52
CA GLU A 63 11.87 -32.02 14.99
C GLU A 63 11.98 -30.63 15.62
N LEU A 64 12.49 -29.62 14.89
CA LEU A 64 12.34 -28.20 15.21
C LEU A 64 11.02 -27.63 14.65
N SER A 65 10.36 -28.39 13.77
CA SER A 65 8.97 -28.24 13.32
C SER A 65 8.05 -29.20 14.10
N GLY A 66 8.32 -29.30 15.41
CA GLY A 66 7.78 -30.32 16.31
C GLY A 66 6.27 -30.53 16.23
N ASP A 67 5.91 -31.79 16.47
CA ASP A 67 4.58 -32.45 16.49
C ASP A 67 3.57 -31.85 17.49
N GLY A 68 3.33 -30.55 17.38
CA GLY A 68 2.27 -29.80 18.05
C GLY A 68 1.86 -28.51 17.33
N HIS A 69 2.50 -28.16 16.21
CA HIS A 69 2.36 -26.84 15.57
C HIS A 69 2.25 -26.88 14.03
N THR A 70 1.64 -27.93 13.48
CA THR A 70 1.30 -28.09 12.05
C THR A 70 0.06 -27.26 11.62
N SER A 71 0.01 -25.96 11.97
CA SER A 71 -1.13 -25.10 11.53
C SER A 71 -0.82 -23.64 11.18
N GLY A 72 0.39 -23.12 11.43
CA GLY A 72 0.76 -21.72 11.13
C GLY A 72 1.53 -21.56 9.81
N GLU A 73 2.68 -22.21 9.67
CA GLU A 73 3.57 -22.05 8.51
C GLU A 73 2.96 -22.58 7.20
N MET A 74 2.18 -23.67 7.28
CA MET A 74 1.42 -24.21 6.15
C MET A 74 0.19 -23.35 5.79
N GLN A 75 -0.28 -22.47 6.69
CA GLN A 75 -1.30 -21.44 6.43
C GLN A 75 -0.69 -20.12 5.94
N VAL A 76 0.56 -19.80 6.27
CA VAL A 76 1.34 -18.73 5.63
C VAL A 76 1.71 -19.15 4.21
N LEU A 77 2.08 -20.41 3.97
CA LEU A 77 2.29 -20.99 2.63
C LEU A 77 0.98 -21.20 1.86
N ASN A 78 -0.16 -21.51 2.50
CA ASN A 78 -1.48 -21.53 1.85
C ASN A 78 -2.18 -20.15 1.80
N GLY A 79 -1.71 -19.19 2.59
CA GLY A 79 -2.10 -17.78 2.55
C GLY A 79 -1.32 -17.04 1.47
N LEU A 80 -0.02 -17.35 1.31
CA LEU A 80 0.81 -17.02 0.14
C LEU A 80 0.30 -17.79 -1.09
N ARG A 81 0.02 -19.11 -0.96
CA ARG A 81 -1.07 -19.90 -1.59
C ARG A 81 -2.19 -19.14 -2.31
N LYS A 82 -2.94 -18.39 -1.52
CA LYS A 82 -4.15 -17.66 -1.91
C LYS A 82 -3.87 -16.18 -2.19
N ALA A 83 -2.67 -15.71 -1.84
CA ALA A 83 -2.01 -14.52 -2.36
C ALA A 83 -1.27 -14.83 -3.67
N PHE A 84 -1.54 -15.97 -4.30
CA PHE A 84 -1.08 -16.23 -5.64
C PHE A 84 -2.12 -15.65 -6.58
N ILE A 85 -1.79 -14.47 -7.09
CA ILE A 85 -1.71 -14.21 -8.53
C ILE A 85 -2.20 -15.42 -9.33
N GLU A 86 -3.51 -15.48 -9.54
CA GLU A 86 -4.01 -16.00 -10.80
C GLU A 86 -3.64 -14.90 -11.79
N GLU A 87 -2.68 -15.17 -12.68
CA GLU A 87 -2.49 -14.33 -13.85
C GLU A 87 -3.77 -14.44 -14.68
N GLU A 88 -4.75 -13.58 -14.38
CA GLU A 88 -5.80 -13.29 -15.34
C GLU A 88 -5.21 -12.28 -16.32
N ASN A 89 -4.77 -12.79 -17.47
CA ASN A 89 -4.50 -11.95 -18.62
C ASN A 89 -5.82 -11.30 -19.07
N SER A 90 -6.16 -10.15 -18.49
CA SER A 90 -7.21 -9.29 -19.03
C SER A 90 -6.58 -8.29 -19.98
N VAL A 91 -6.85 -8.50 -21.28
CA VAL A 91 -6.76 -7.55 -22.42
C VAL A 91 -5.70 -6.46 -22.28
N GLU A 92 -4.56 -6.67 -22.96
CA GLU A 92 -3.56 -5.67 -23.38
C GLU A 92 -3.28 -4.51 -22.40
N GLN A 93 -2.28 -4.65 -21.51
CA GLN A 93 -1.22 -3.66 -21.15
C GLN A 93 -0.70 -3.66 -19.69
N SER A 94 -1.38 -4.29 -18.71
CA SER A 94 -0.89 -4.34 -17.31
C SER A 94 -1.12 -5.69 -16.62
N GLN A 95 -0.13 -6.16 -15.85
CA GLN A 95 -0.25 -7.36 -15.01
C GLN A 95 -1.05 -7.07 -13.73
N THR A 96 -1.75 -8.07 -13.21
CA THR A 96 -2.43 -7.95 -11.91
C THR A 96 -1.99 -9.06 -10.97
N TYR A 97 -1.88 -8.71 -9.68
CA TYR A 97 -1.44 -9.62 -8.65
C TYR A 97 -2.45 -9.64 -7.50
N SER A 98 -2.92 -10.83 -7.12
CA SER A 98 -3.78 -11.00 -5.94
C SER A 98 -2.94 -11.27 -4.71
N ILE A 99 -3.13 -10.51 -3.62
CA ILE A 99 -2.37 -10.66 -2.36
C ILE A 99 -3.35 -10.91 -1.21
N SER A 100 -3.18 -11.97 -0.43
CA SER A 100 -4.01 -12.27 0.74
C SER A 100 -3.18 -12.21 2.04
N VAL A 101 -3.63 -11.42 3.02
CA VAL A 101 -2.92 -11.20 4.29
C VAL A 101 -3.88 -11.29 5.48
N GLY A 102 -3.59 -12.23 6.37
CA GLY A 102 -4.37 -12.46 7.59
C GLY A 102 -5.69 -13.22 7.33
N LYS A 103 -6.24 -13.81 8.39
CA LYS A 103 -7.47 -14.62 8.29
C LYS A 103 -8.71 -13.75 8.10
N LYS A 104 -9.64 -14.21 7.25
CA LYS A 104 -11.01 -13.66 7.15
C LYS A 104 -11.73 -13.99 8.46
N GLN A 105 -12.21 -12.96 9.16
CA GLN A 105 -13.07 -13.17 10.33
C GLN A 105 -14.48 -13.49 9.84
N GLU A 106 -14.96 -14.71 10.12
CA GLU A 106 -16.20 -15.26 9.54
C GLU A 106 -17.49 -14.55 10.01
N ASN A 107 -17.48 -13.87 11.18
CA ASN A 107 -18.70 -13.41 11.85
C ASN A 107 -18.69 -11.94 12.31
N LEU A 108 -17.82 -11.08 11.77
CA LEU A 108 -17.81 -9.67 12.17
C LEU A 108 -18.43 -8.75 11.10
N PRO A 109 -19.36 -7.85 11.47
CA PRO A 109 -19.74 -6.76 10.58
C PRO A 109 -18.48 -5.92 10.31
N LYS A 110 -18.06 -5.91 9.05
CA LYS A 110 -16.79 -5.29 8.60
C LYS A 110 -16.95 -3.78 8.49
N LYS A 111 -17.12 -3.14 9.64
CA LYS A 111 -16.90 -1.71 9.76
C LYS A 111 -15.41 -1.45 9.91
N ILE A 112 -14.90 -0.47 9.18
CA ILE A 112 -13.47 -0.14 9.16
C ILE A 112 -13.31 1.33 9.46
N ARG A 113 -12.45 1.65 10.42
CA ARG A 113 -12.09 3.02 10.76
C ARG A 113 -10.87 3.45 9.96
N ILE A 114 -11.07 4.42 9.07
CA ILE A 114 -10.04 4.93 8.18
C ILE A 114 -9.59 6.29 8.66
N ALA A 115 -8.29 6.44 8.90
CA ALA A 115 -7.62 7.70 9.19
C ALA A 115 -6.98 8.28 7.93
N LEU A 116 -7.34 9.51 7.56
CA LEU A 116 -6.65 10.30 6.56
C LEU A 116 -5.64 11.23 7.23
N ALA A 117 -4.37 11.12 6.83
CA ALA A 117 -3.36 12.07 7.28
C ALA A 117 -3.51 13.43 6.56
N ASN A 118 -3.56 14.50 7.34
CA ASN A 118 -3.39 15.87 6.86
C ASN A 118 -1.94 16.29 7.13
N VAL A 119 -1.08 16.17 6.11
CA VAL A 119 0.35 16.48 6.23
C VAL A 119 0.85 17.32 5.07
N LYS A 120 1.64 18.34 5.39
CA LYS A 120 2.27 19.23 4.41
C LYS A 120 3.54 18.60 3.88
N ILE A 121 3.67 18.54 2.56
CA ILE A 121 4.83 17.96 1.88
C ILE A 121 5.57 19.06 1.14
N ARG A 122 6.82 19.34 1.53
CA ARG A 122 7.58 20.42 0.91
C ARG A 122 8.22 19.92 -0.37
N LYS A 123 8.07 20.69 -1.46
CA LYS A 123 8.75 20.41 -2.73
C LYS A 123 10.26 20.34 -2.59
N SER A 124 10.83 21.06 -1.62
CA SER A 124 12.26 20.98 -1.30
C SER A 124 12.67 19.61 -0.78
N ASP A 125 11.81 18.96 0.03
CA ASP A 125 12.10 17.64 0.60
C ASP A 125 12.13 16.59 -0.53
N ILE A 126 11.12 16.62 -1.41
CA ILE A 126 11.06 15.79 -2.64
C ILE A 126 12.32 15.99 -3.49
N ARG A 127 12.68 17.24 -3.80
CA ARG A 127 13.87 17.53 -4.63
C ARG A 127 15.16 17.09 -3.95
N ASN A 128 15.29 17.27 -2.64
CA ASN A 128 16.50 16.91 -1.92
C ASN A 128 16.67 15.39 -1.80
N ALA A 129 15.59 14.61 -1.84
CA ALA A 129 15.63 13.15 -1.74
C ALA A 129 16.42 12.47 -2.88
N ILE A 130 16.48 13.10 -4.06
CA ILE A 130 17.14 12.56 -5.27
C ILE A 130 18.40 13.33 -5.68
N ARG A 131 18.84 14.29 -4.87
CA ARG A 131 20.03 15.10 -5.14
C ARG A 131 21.25 14.52 -4.45
N LYS A 132 22.28 14.16 -5.22
CA LYS A 132 23.55 13.63 -4.72
C LYS A 132 24.32 14.62 -3.83
N ASP A 133 24.06 15.92 -3.93
CA ASP A 133 24.70 16.98 -3.13
C ASP A 133 23.87 17.41 -1.90
N LYS A 134 22.74 16.76 -1.64
CA LYS A 134 21.83 17.06 -0.52
C LYS A 134 21.47 15.78 0.22
N ASN A 135 20.94 15.95 1.43
CA ASN A 135 20.41 14.85 2.23
C ASN A 135 18.88 14.98 2.33
N PRO A 136 18.14 13.86 2.36
CA PRO A 136 16.71 13.86 2.68
C PRO A 136 16.44 14.53 4.03
N ASN A 137 15.31 15.23 4.15
CA ASN A 137 14.94 15.91 5.39
C ASN A 137 14.41 14.91 6.42
N ILE A 138 15.31 14.48 7.32
CA ILE A 138 15.03 13.62 8.47
C ILE A 138 15.01 14.39 9.81
N SER A 139 14.73 15.70 9.76
CA SER A 139 14.76 16.55 10.95
C SER A 139 13.80 16.08 12.05
N PHE A 140 14.18 16.29 13.31
CA PHE A 140 13.35 15.99 14.47
C PHE A 140 11.95 16.63 14.37
N LYS A 141 11.85 17.86 13.85
CA LYS A 141 10.56 18.55 13.65
C LYS A 141 9.63 17.76 12.71
N ARG A 142 10.17 17.26 11.59
CA ARG A 142 9.39 16.45 10.64
C ARG A 142 9.01 15.10 11.27
N GLN A 143 9.96 14.48 11.97
CA GLN A 143 9.74 13.19 12.63
C GLN A 143 8.67 13.30 13.73
N LYS A 144 8.69 14.38 14.51
CA LYS A 144 7.66 14.68 15.51
C LYS A 144 6.28 14.80 14.87
N GLY A 145 6.16 15.51 13.75
CA GLY A 145 4.88 15.62 13.03
C GLY A 145 4.36 14.26 12.53
N LEU A 146 5.26 13.38 12.06
CA LEU A 146 4.89 12.02 11.70
C LEU A 146 4.43 11.19 12.90
N TYR A 147 5.12 11.27 14.05
CA TYR A 147 4.68 10.62 15.28
C TYR A 147 3.33 11.13 15.76
N GLU A 148 3.05 12.44 15.63
CA GLU A 148 1.75 13.01 15.95
C GLU A 148 0.63 12.39 15.10
N ILE A 149 0.87 12.20 13.79
CA ILE A 149 -0.08 11.54 12.88
C ILE A 149 -0.29 10.07 13.30
N MET A 150 0.79 9.28 13.38
CA MET A 150 0.70 7.85 13.69
C MET A 150 0.06 7.59 15.06
N ASN A 151 0.51 8.31 16.09
CA ASN A 151 -0.04 8.14 17.44
C ASN A 151 -1.50 8.58 17.52
N SER A 152 -1.92 9.59 16.74
CA SER A 152 -3.32 10.00 16.70
C SER A 152 -4.20 8.94 16.04
N ALA A 153 -3.72 8.30 14.97
CA ALA A 153 -4.43 7.18 14.34
C ALA A 153 -4.61 6.01 15.32
N VAL A 154 -3.56 5.66 16.07
CA VAL A 154 -3.62 4.61 17.11
C VAL A 154 -4.56 4.99 18.25
N ARG A 155 -4.47 6.22 18.79
CA ARG A 155 -5.35 6.69 19.88
C ARG A 155 -6.81 6.66 19.50
N ALA A 156 -7.09 6.97 18.24
CA ALA A 156 -8.44 6.94 17.72
C ALA A 156 -8.82 5.56 17.16
N SER A 157 -8.03 4.52 17.42
CA SER A 157 -8.30 3.12 17.04
C SER A 157 -8.67 2.98 15.57
N ALA A 158 -7.92 3.66 14.69
CA ALA A 158 -8.03 3.46 13.26
C ALA A 158 -7.51 2.06 12.88
N ASP A 159 -8.16 1.44 11.91
CA ASP A 159 -7.72 0.17 11.31
C ASP A 159 -6.72 0.44 10.17
N VAL A 160 -6.94 1.52 9.41
CA VAL A 160 -6.11 1.91 8.27
C VAL A 160 -5.74 3.39 8.38
N LEU A 161 -4.45 3.72 8.24
CA LEU A 161 -3.93 5.07 8.06
C LEU A 161 -3.47 5.25 6.62
N VAL A 162 -4.02 6.25 5.93
CA VAL A 162 -3.64 6.59 4.56
C VAL A 162 -2.92 7.93 4.54
N MET A 163 -1.73 7.94 3.93
CA MET A 163 -0.89 9.13 3.82
C MET A 163 -0.58 9.46 2.37
N PRO A 164 -0.23 10.73 2.06
CA PRO A 164 -0.06 11.13 0.68
C PRO A 164 1.19 10.53 0.01
N GLU A 165 1.24 10.66 -1.32
CA GLU A 165 2.40 10.35 -2.14
C GLU A 165 3.62 11.19 -1.70
N LEU A 166 4.84 10.61 -1.76
CA LEU A 166 6.11 11.29 -1.44
C LEU A 166 6.17 11.88 -0.01
N SER A 167 5.43 11.32 0.94
CA SER A 167 5.29 11.88 2.29
C SER A 167 6.35 11.37 3.26
N ILE A 168 6.85 10.15 3.08
CA ILE A 168 7.73 9.44 4.01
C ILE A 168 9.15 9.28 3.44
N PRO A 169 10.20 9.79 4.11
CA PRO A 169 11.59 9.49 3.77
C PRO A 169 11.89 7.99 3.73
N VAL A 170 12.72 7.55 2.78
CA VAL A 170 13.12 6.14 2.62
C VAL A 170 13.67 5.53 3.92
N SER A 171 14.52 6.27 4.64
CA SER A 171 15.14 5.81 5.89
C SER A 171 14.16 5.55 7.03
N TRP A 172 12.91 6.00 6.90
CA TRP A 172 11.87 5.85 7.91
C TRP A 172 11.04 4.58 7.72
N LEU A 173 11.14 3.94 6.55
CA LEU A 173 10.39 2.73 6.21
C LEU A 173 10.50 1.61 7.27
N PRO A 174 11.69 1.27 7.83
CA PRO A 174 11.78 0.21 8.84
C PRO A 174 10.97 0.48 10.11
N PHE A 175 10.93 1.73 10.59
CA PHE A 175 10.13 2.02 11.78
C PHE A 175 8.65 2.13 11.46
N MET A 176 8.26 2.55 10.24
CA MET A 176 6.87 2.54 9.80
C MET A 176 6.32 1.11 9.87
N ALA A 177 7.06 0.14 9.31
CA ALA A 177 6.72 -1.28 9.37
C ALA A 177 6.66 -1.80 10.82
N SER A 178 7.63 -1.41 11.65
CA SER A 178 7.64 -1.74 13.08
C SER A 178 6.44 -1.16 13.83
N HIS A 179 6.04 0.08 13.53
CA HIS A 179 4.88 0.75 14.13
C HIS A 179 3.57 0.05 13.72
N SER A 180 3.39 -0.21 12.42
CA SER A 180 2.25 -0.96 11.89
C SER A 180 2.10 -2.33 12.57
N ARG A 181 3.19 -3.11 12.65
CA ARG A 181 3.24 -4.38 13.37
C ARG A 181 2.81 -4.23 14.83
N ARG A 182 3.45 -3.33 15.59
CA ARG A 182 3.20 -3.20 17.04
C ARG A 182 1.76 -2.81 17.36
N HIS A 183 1.21 -1.88 16.59
CA HIS A 183 -0.12 -1.32 16.85
C HIS A 183 -1.25 -2.00 16.06
N GLN A 184 -0.91 -2.96 15.19
CA GLN A 184 -1.86 -3.65 14.32
C GLN A 184 -2.70 -2.68 13.45
N LEU A 185 -2.06 -1.56 13.07
CA LEU A 185 -2.59 -0.49 12.21
C LEU A 185 -2.06 -0.66 10.79
N ALA A 186 -2.94 -0.88 9.80
CA ALA A 186 -2.52 -0.86 8.41
C ALA A 186 -2.10 0.56 7.99
N ILE A 187 -1.04 0.68 7.20
CA ILE A 187 -0.55 1.99 6.74
C ILE A 187 -0.29 1.93 5.24
N ILE A 188 -0.93 2.81 4.48
CA ILE A 188 -0.77 2.95 3.02
C ILE A 188 -0.21 4.34 2.74
N PHE A 189 0.94 4.43 2.09
CA PHE A 189 1.65 5.70 1.91
C PHE A 189 2.62 5.67 0.73
N GLY A 190 2.93 6.85 0.17
CA GLY A 190 4.04 6.99 -0.77
C GLY A 190 5.34 7.35 -0.07
N LEU A 191 6.41 6.62 -0.42
CA LEU A 191 7.76 7.02 -0.07
C LEU A 191 8.19 8.23 -0.88
N GLU A 192 9.06 9.06 -0.31
CA GLU A 192 9.91 9.95 -1.09
C GLU A 192 10.65 9.15 -2.16
N HIS A 193 10.95 9.81 -3.28
CA HIS A 193 11.74 9.22 -4.34
C HIS A 193 13.00 8.54 -3.80
N TRP A 194 13.18 7.27 -4.15
CA TRP A 194 14.38 6.52 -3.86
C TRP A 194 15.28 6.59 -5.09
N GLU A 195 16.40 7.32 -5.01
CA GLU A 195 17.43 7.30 -6.06
C GLU A 195 18.43 6.19 -5.79
N GLU A 196 18.64 5.31 -6.78
CA GLU A 196 19.64 4.27 -6.72
C GLU A 196 20.24 4.08 -8.13
N ARG A 197 21.55 4.30 -8.26
CA ARG A 197 22.33 4.13 -9.51
C ARG A 197 21.76 4.93 -10.70
N GLY A 198 21.31 6.15 -10.46
CA GLY A 198 20.75 7.02 -11.51
C GLY A 198 19.26 6.78 -11.78
N ARG A 199 18.65 5.80 -11.11
CA ARG A 199 17.23 5.41 -11.26
C ARG A 199 16.42 5.98 -10.12
N VAL A 200 15.28 6.61 -10.42
CA VAL A 200 14.43 7.27 -9.43
C VAL A 200 13.10 6.53 -9.26
N TYR A 201 12.98 5.78 -8.18
CA TYR A 201 11.78 5.01 -7.86
C TYR A 201 10.79 5.85 -7.04
N ASN A 202 9.56 6.00 -7.52
CA ASN A 202 8.41 6.46 -6.74
C ASN A 202 7.63 5.22 -6.26
N LEU A 203 7.74 4.92 -4.97
CA LEU A 203 7.20 3.69 -4.39
C LEU A 203 5.93 3.96 -3.57
N LEU A 204 4.88 3.21 -3.88
CA LEU A 204 3.70 3.04 -3.03
C LEU A 204 3.93 1.85 -2.10
N VAL A 205 3.75 2.04 -0.80
CA VAL A 205 3.98 1.03 0.22
C VAL A 205 2.69 0.74 0.98
N GLU A 206 2.40 -0.55 1.18
CA GLU A 206 1.31 -1.02 2.03
C GLU A 206 1.91 -1.86 3.16
N LEU A 207 1.63 -1.45 4.40
CA LEU A 207 1.99 -2.20 5.60
C LEU A 207 0.72 -2.84 6.16
N LEU A 208 0.65 -4.16 6.11
CA LEU A 208 -0.53 -4.96 6.35
C LEU A 208 -0.30 -5.85 7.58
N PRO A 209 -0.64 -5.36 8.79
CA PRO A 209 -0.39 -6.10 10.01
C PRO A 209 -1.42 -7.20 10.21
N PHE A 210 -0.99 -8.30 10.82
CA PHE A 210 -1.86 -9.40 11.22
C PHE A 210 -1.29 -10.11 12.44
N LYS A 211 -2.09 -10.98 13.04
CA LYS A 211 -1.65 -11.85 14.13
C LYS A 211 -1.38 -13.24 13.58
N GLU A 212 -0.15 -13.70 13.73
CA GLU A 212 0.22 -15.08 13.46
C GLU A 212 -0.21 -15.95 14.64
N SER A 213 -0.95 -17.02 14.35
CA SER A 213 -1.49 -17.94 15.37
C SER A 213 -2.20 -17.26 16.55
N GLU A 214 -2.84 -16.10 16.31
CA GLU A 214 -3.50 -15.23 17.31
C GLU A 214 -2.60 -14.70 18.45
N LYS A 215 -1.28 -14.98 18.40
CA LYS A 215 -0.34 -14.69 19.49
C LYS A 215 0.69 -13.63 19.10
N TYR A 216 1.19 -13.68 17.87
CA TYR A 216 2.34 -12.87 17.47
C TYR A 216 1.94 -11.80 16.47
N ASN A 217 2.15 -10.53 16.85
CA ASN A 217 1.96 -9.42 15.94
C ASN A 217 3.04 -9.46 14.84
N THR A 218 2.60 -9.57 13.59
CA THR A 218 3.43 -9.55 12.38
C THR A 218 2.89 -8.51 11.39
N CYS A 219 3.63 -8.27 10.31
CA CYS A 219 3.29 -7.32 9.26
C CYS A 219 3.84 -7.81 7.93
N TYR A 220 2.97 -7.87 6.93
CA TYR A 220 3.34 -8.05 5.53
C TYR A 220 3.53 -6.67 4.89
N MET A 221 4.56 -6.51 4.07
CA MET A 221 4.85 -5.28 3.34
C MET A 221 4.75 -5.50 1.82
N THR A 222 4.07 -4.60 1.12
CA THR A 222 4.22 -4.44 -0.34
C THR A 222 4.99 -3.16 -0.63
N ALA A 223 5.70 -3.13 -1.75
CA ALA A 223 6.34 -1.94 -2.30
C ALA A 223 6.23 -2.04 -3.82
N ARG A 224 5.53 -1.07 -4.43
CA ARG A 224 5.25 -1.05 -5.87
C ARG A 224 5.75 0.23 -6.49
N VAL A 225 6.43 0.11 -7.62
CA VAL A 225 6.81 1.27 -8.45
C VAL A 225 5.57 1.84 -9.10
N LYS A 226 5.42 3.15 -9.04
CA LYS A 226 4.39 3.88 -9.78
C LYS A 226 4.46 3.55 -11.27
N ASN A 227 3.35 3.20 -11.89
CA ASN A 227 3.25 2.81 -13.29
C ASN A 227 3.21 4.03 -14.23
N HIS A 228 2.68 5.15 -13.77
CA HIS A 228 2.55 6.37 -14.57
C HIS A 228 3.17 7.56 -13.86
N TYR A 229 4.43 7.90 -14.15
CA TYR A 229 5.07 9.10 -13.61
C TYR A 229 4.43 10.35 -14.23
N ALA A 230 4.15 11.36 -13.40
CA ALA A 230 3.50 12.57 -13.89
C ALA A 230 4.49 13.39 -14.77
N PRO A 231 4.02 14.15 -15.78
CA PRO A 231 4.92 14.95 -16.62
C PRO A 231 5.80 15.95 -15.85
N VAL A 232 5.28 16.53 -14.75
CA VAL A 232 6.05 17.44 -13.87
C VAL A 232 7.14 16.68 -13.10
N GLU A 233 6.84 15.44 -12.70
CA GLU A 233 7.75 14.55 -11.99
C GLU A 233 8.89 14.11 -12.90
N LEU A 234 8.57 13.69 -14.13
CA LEU A 234 9.56 13.34 -15.15
C LEU A 234 10.51 14.51 -15.46
N ARG A 235 9.99 15.73 -15.59
CA ARG A 235 10.85 16.92 -15.78
C ARG A 235 11.80 17.18 -14.61
N LEU A 236 11.38 16.89 -13.37
CA LEU A 236 12.24 17.02 -12.20
C LEU A 236 13.38 16.00 -12.25
N ILE A 237 13.05 14.74 -12.54
CA ILE A 237 13.98 13.62 -12.65
C ILE A 237 15.02 13.91 -13.75
N ASP A 238 14.56 14.27 -14.95
CA ASP A 238 15.39 14.62 -16.11
C ASP A 238 16.31 15.82 -15.83
N SER A 239 15.83 16.86 -15.13
CA SER A 239 16.64 18.04 -14.79
C SER A 239 17.87 17.73 -13.92
N LEU A 240 17.92 16.55 -13.31
CA LEU A 240 19.04 16.06 -12.51
C LEU A 240 19.88 15.01 -13.24
N ARG A 241 19.58 14.72 -14.52
CA ARG A 241 20.19 13.65 -15.33
C ARG A 241 20.00 12.27 -14.69
N LEU A 242 18.79 12.05 -14.19
CA LEU A 242 18.32 10.79 -13.64
C LEU A 242 17.19 10.28 -14.54
N GLU A 243 16.81 9.02 -14.37
CA GLU A 243 15.77 8.39 -15.19
C GLU A 243 14.79 7.59 -14.31
N PRO A 244 13.51 7.52 -14.68
CA PRO A 244 12.57 6.61 -14.03
C PRO A 244 12.92 5.14 -14.38
N PRO A 245 12.51 4.16 -13.56
CA PRO A 245 12.75 2.74 -13.83
C PRO A 245 12.22 2.27 -15.19
N HIS A 246 11.18 2.92 -15.73
CA HIS A 246 10.56 2.56 -17.01
C HIS A 246 11.44 2.86 -18.22
N SER A 247 12.49 3.66 -18.05
CA SER A 247 13.49 3.92 -19.10
C SER A 247 14.46 2.76 -19.29
N PHE A 248 14.39 1.72 -18.44
CA PHE A 248 15.32 0.59 -18.44
C PHE A 248 14.60 -0.73 -18.71
N GLY A 249 15.00 -1.43 -19.77
CA GLY A 249 14.56 -2.79 -20.08
C GLY A 249 13.06 -2.94 -20.33
N ASP A 250 12.58 -4.18 -20.29
CA ASP A 250 11.16 -4.51 -20.39
C ASP A 250 10.49 -4.28 -19.02
N TYR A 251 10.07 -3.05 -18.77
CA TYR A 251 9.28 -2.72 -17.60
C TYR A 251 7.80 -3.03 -17.86
N GLU A 252 7.23 -3.93 -17.08
CA GLU A 252 5.80 -4.25 -17.12
C GLU A 252 5.08 -3.57 -15.95
N SER A 253 4.06 -2.79 -16.28
CA SER A 253 3.18 -2.20 -15.28
C SER A 253 2.39 -3.30 -14.59
N TYR A 254 2.23 -3.18 -13.27
CA TYR A 254 1.40 -4.11 -12.51
C TYR A 254 0.60 -3.43 -11.42
N TYR A 255 -0.48 -4.07 -10.98
CA TYR A 255 -1.32 -3.63 -9.87
C TYR A 255 -1.64 -4.77 -8.91
N ASN A 256 -1.82 -4.44 -7.62
CA ASN A 256 -2.16 -5.42 -6.60
C ASN A 256 -3.64 -5.32 -6.22
N LYS A 257 -4.36 -6.44 -6.24
CA LYS A 257 -5.63 -6.66 -5.54
C LYS A 257 -5.31 -7.27 -4.18
N VAL A 258 -5.50 -6.53 -3.10
CA VAL A 258 -5.13 -6.95 -1.75
C VAL A 258 -6.37 -7.34 -0.96
N SER A 259 -6.39 -8.57 -0.43
CA SER A 259 -7.34 -9.07 0.57
C SER A 259 -6.68 -9.05 1.96
N TRP A 260 -6.95 -8.02 2.75
CA TRP A 260 -6.41 -7.89 4.11
C TRP A 260 -7.52 -8.11 5.13
N ARG A 261 -7.41 -9.17 5.95
CA ARG A 261 -8.44 -9.55 6.94
C ARG A 261 -9.85 -9.67 6.31
N GLY A 262 -9.88 -10.10 5.05
CA GLY A 262 -11.08 -10.23 4.24
C GLY A 262 -11.65 -8.92 3.69
N ILE A 263 -10.90 -7.81 3.72
CA ILE A 263 -11.23 -6.54 3.04
C ILE A 263 -10.43 -6.49 1.75
N ASN A 264 -11.12 -6.33 0.63
CA ASN A 264 -10.48 -6.33 -0.68
C ASN A 264 -10.30 -4.89 -1.15
N PHE A 265 -9.09 -4.53 -1.55
CA PHE A 265 -8.77 -3.19 -2.01
C PHE A 265 -7.66 -3.18 -3.04
N ALA A 266 -7.53 -2.05 -3.73
CA ALA A 266 -6.38 -1.74 -4.57
C ALA A 266 -5.87 -0.34 -4.25
N SER A 267 -4.57 -0.12 -4.42
CA SER A 267 -3.93 1.15 -4.10
C SER A 267 -3.25 1.78 -5.32
N TYR A 268 -3.62 3.04 -5.60
CA TYR A 268 -3.15 3.82 -6.74
C TYR A 268 -2.29 4.99 -6.26
N ASN A 269 -1.28 5.34 -7.05
CA ASN A 269 -0.35 6.42 -6.76
C ASN A 269 -0.59 7.58 -7.72
N CYS A 270 -1.35 8.58 -7.25
CA CYS A 270 -1.55 9.88 -7.90
C CYS A 270 -1.98 9.78 -9.38
N TYR A 271 -1.05 10.05 -10.30
CA TYR A 271 -1.29 10.16 -11.74
C TYR A 271 -1.80 8.85 -12.37
N GLU A 272 -1.64 7.70 -11.70
CA GLU A 272 -2.28 6.46 -12.14
C GLU A 272 -3.82 6.53 -12.18
N LEU A 273 -4.42 7.42 -11.38
CA LEU A 273 -5.87 7.63 -11.38
C LEU A 273 -6.39 8.30 -12.67
N SER A 274 -5.53 8.96 -13.45
CA SER A 274 -5.97 9.56 -14.72
C SER A 274 -6.22 8.53 -15.82
N ASP A 275 -5.68 7.33 -15.65
CA ASP A 275 -5.86 6.23 -16.58
C ASP A 275 -7.16 5.47 -16.25
N ILE A 276 -8.11 5.49 -17.18
CA ILE A 276 -9.42 4.88 -16.98
C ILE A 276 -9.37 3.34 -17.04
N GLU A 277 -8.50 2.78 -17.88
CA GLU A 277 -8.35 1.34 -18.04
C GLU A 277 -7.74 0.76 -16.78
N HIS A 278 -6.69 1.42 -16.27
CA HIS A 278 -6.05 1.01 -15.02
C HIS A 278 -6.99 1.14 -13.83
N ARG A 279 -7.81 2.20 -13.76
CA ARG A 279 -8.83 2.32 -12.70
C ARG A 279 -9.88 1.20 -12.75
N ALA A 280 -10.21 0.70 -13.94
CA ALA A 280 -11.25 -0.30 -14.14
C ALA A 280 -10.79 -1.74 -13.86
N LEU A 281 -9.49 -1.99 -13.68
CA LEU A 281 -8.89 -3.34 -13.54
C LEU A 281 -9.62 -4.25 -12.55
N PHE A 282 -10.03 -3.71 -11.40
CA PHE A 282 -10.64 -4.50 -10.31
C PHE A 282 -12.13 -4.23 -10.13
N LYS A 283 -12.83 -3.91 -11.22
CA LYS A 283 -14.26 -3.59 -11.16
C LYS A 283 -15.04 -4.77 -10.57
N SER A 284 -15.86 -4.50 -9.56
CA SER A 284 -16.65 -5.50 -8.80
C SER A 284 -15.85 -6.35 -7.80
N GLU A 285 -14.52 -6.24 -7.77
CA GLU A 285 -13.62 -7.11 -7.00
C GLU A 285 -13.06 -6.47 -5.73
N ILE A 286 -13.23 -5.16 -5.57
CA ILE A 286 -12.71 -4.40 -4.43
C ILE A 286 -13.84 -3.70 -3.66
N ASP A 287 -13.67 -3.64 -2.35
CA ASP A 287 -14.50 -2.85 -1.46
C ASP A 287 -14.02 -1.40 -1.38
N ILE A 288 -12.71 -1.18 -1.52
CA ILE A 288 -12.06 0.11 -1.35
C ILE A 288 -10.99 0.35 -2.42
N LEU A 289 -10.98 1.53 -3.02
CA LEU A 289 -9.86 2.04 -3.80
C LEU A 289 -9.12 3.10 -2.97
N PHE A 290 -7.88 2.81 -2.60
CA PHE A 290 -7.00 3.77 -1.91
C PHE A 290 -6.18 4.56 -2.91
N SER A 291 -5.97 5.85 -2.64
CA SER A 291 -5.06 6.68 -3.41
C SER A 291 -4.17 7.59 -2.54
N CYS A 292 -2.88 7.54 -2.84
CA CYS A 292 -1.87 8.43 -2.26
C CYS A 292 -1.53 9.49 -3.31
N VAL A 293 -1.67 10.77 -2.98
CA VAL A 293 -1.65 11.85 -3.98
C VAL A 293 -0.75 13.02 -3.55
N PHE A 294 0.03 13.54 -4.49
CA PHE A 294 0.69 14.84 -4.37
C PHE A 294 0.31 15.69 -5.58
N ASN A 295 -0.91 16.24 -5.58
CA ASN A 295 -1.43 16.97 -6.73
C ASN A 295 -2.19 18.23 -6.34
N LYS A 296 -2.00 19.30 -7.12
CA LYS A 296 -2.66 20.59 -6.93
C LYS A 296 -4.00 20.69 -7.70
N ASP A 297 -4.23 19.84 -8.69
CA ASP A 297 -5.42 19.86 -9.53
C ASP A 297 -6.59 19.11 -8.87
N ILE A 298 -7.08 19.68 -7.77
CA ILE A 298 -8.03 19.01 -6.88
C ILE A 298 -9.39 18.78 -7.55
N ASN A 299 -9.82 19.65 -8.47
CA ASN A 299 -11.11 19.51 -9.14
C ASN A 299 -11.09 18.37 -10.17
N TYR A 300 -10.00 18.25 -10.93
CA TYR A 300 -9.81 17.13 -11.84
C TYR A 300 -9.83 15.79 -11.10
N TYR A 301 -9.08 15.69 -10.01
CA TYR A 301 -9.05 14.47 -9.19
C TYR A 301 -10.41 14.21 -8.54
N GLN A 302 -11.10 15.23 -8.04
CA GLN A 302 -12.44 15.05 -7.47
C GLN A 302 -13.41 14.41 -8.47
N SER A 303 -13.44 14.90 -9.72
CA SER A 303 -14.27 14.31 -10.78
C SER A 303 -13.91 12.83 -11.05
N ILE A 304 -12.62 12.50 -11.08
CA ILE A 304 -12.12 11.13 -11.25
C ILE A 304 -12.59 10.22 -10.12
N LEU A 305 -12.47 10.66 -8.86
CA LEU A 305 -12.82 9.86 -7.69
C LEU A 305 -14.32 9.65 -7.57
N GLU A 306 -15.12 10.67 -7.90
CA GLU A 306 -16.58 10.56 -7.91
C GLU A 306 -17.08 9.59 -8.98
N SER A 307 -16.47 9.62 -10.17
CA SER A 307 -16.70 8.60 -11.21
C SER A 307 -16.25 7.22 -10.72
N ALA A 308 -15.02 7.09 -10.22
CA ALA A 308 -14.48 5.81 -9.75
C ALA A 308 -15.36 5.16 -8.66
N ALA A 309 -15.85 5.95 -7.70
CA ALA A 309 -16.74 5.44 -6.66
C ALA A 309 -17.99 4.80 -7.25
N ARG A 310 -18.59 5.40 -8.28
CA ARG A 310 -19.81 4.91 -8.93
C ARG A 310 -19.56 3.78 -9.94
N ASP A 311 -18.50 3.89 -10.74
CA ASP A 311 -18.18 2.97 -11.84
C ASP A 311 -17.58 1.65 -11.34
N MET A 312 -16.75 1.73 -10.30
CA MET A 312 -16.23 0.55 -9.59
C MET A 312 -17.20 0.04 -8.52
N HIS A 313 -18.16 0.89 -8.14
CA HIS A 313 -19.11 0.66 -7.06
C HIS A 313 -18.42 0.30 -5.73
N CYS A 314 -17.37 1.01 -5.36
CA CYS A 314 -16.59 0.79 -4.14
C CYS A 314 -16.42 2.09 -3.33
N TYR A 315 -15.95 1.99 -2.09
CA TYR A 315 -15.47 3.16 -1.36
C TYR A 315 -14.21 3.71 -2.02
N VAL A 316 -14.04 5.03 -2.08
CA VAL A 316 -12.83 5.65 -2.61
C VAL A 316 -12.21 6.51 -1.52
N VAL A 317 -10.93 6.28 -1.22
CA VAL A 317 -10.21 6.90 -0.12
C VAL A 317 -8.95 7.57 -0.66
N GLN A 318 -8.91 8.90 -0.63
CA GLN A 318 -7.77 9.68 -1.09
C GLN A 318 -7.09 10.43 0.05
N SER A 319 -5.78 10.30 0.15
CA SER A 319 -4.92 11.18 0.94
C SER A 319 -4.05 12.03 0.02
N ASN A 320 -4.25 13.35 0.05
CA ASN A 320 -3.45 14.33 -0.68
C ASN A 320 -2.65 15.21 0.29
N ALA A 321 -1.58 15.83 -0.21
CA ALA A 321 -0.78 16.78 0.55
C ALA A 321 -1.65 17.94 1.06
N SER A 322 -1.52 18.28 2.35
CA SER A 322 -2.43 19.21 3.02
C SER A 322 -2.40 20.63 2.46
N GLN A 323 -1.30 21.05 1.82
CA GLN A 323 -1.23 22.37 1.18
C GLN A 323 -2.12 22.50 -0.06
N TYR A 324 -2.57 21.38 -0.65
CA TYR A 324 -3.47 21.37 -1.80
C TYR A 324 -4.90 21.01 -1.39
N GLY A 325 -5.06 20.16 -0.36
CA GLY A 325 -6.37 19.66 0.04
C GLY A 325 -6.90 18.57 -0.89
N GLY A 326 -8.20 18.29 -0.82
CA GLY A 326 -8.82 17.25 -1.64
C GLY A 326 -8.58 15.83 -1.13
N SER A 327 -8.15 15.66 0.12
CA SER A 327 -8.22 14.35 0.78
C SER A 327 -9.68 14.05 1.12
N CYS A 328 -10.18 12.87 0.76
CA CYS A 328 -11.60 12.56 0.92
C CYS A 328 -11.87 11.06 1.07
N ILE A 329 -13.06 10.74 1.59
CA ILE A 329 -13.62 9.40 1.59
C ILE A 329 -15.00 9.49 0.96
N LEU A 330 -15.19 8.75 -0.14
CA LEU A 330 -16.41 8.72 -0.93
C LEU A 330 -17.04 7.33 -0.89
N LYS A 331 -18.37 7.27 -1.01
CA LYS A 331 -19.15 6.04 -1.17
C LYS A 331 -20.02 6.11 -2.43
N PRO A 332 -20.44 4.97 -3.02
CA PRO A 332 -21.27 4.94 -4.23
C PRO A 332 -22.73 5.33 -3.95
N ALA A 333 -22.98 6.56 -3.51
CA ALA A 333 -24.28 7.06 -3.08
C ALA A 333 -24.74 8.28 -3.90
N LYS A 334 -25.93 8.80 -3.55
CA LYS A 334 -26.44 10.08 -4.09
C LYS A 334 -25.55 11.25 -3.67
N THR A 335 -25.58 12.33 -4.43
CA THR A 335 -24.70 13.50 -4.28
C THR A 335 -24.63 14.04 -2.85
N GLU A 336 -25.75 14.07 -2.15
CA GLU A 336 -25.87 14.62 -0.80
C GLU A 336 -25.19 13.75 0.27
N GLU A 337 -24.95 12.48 -0.04
CA GLU A 337 -24.40 11.49 0.90
C GLU A 337 -23.09 10.85 0.44
N LYS A 338 -22.69 11.03 -0.82
CA LYS A 338 -21.50 10.37 -1.39
C LYS A 338 -20.23 10.72 -0.62
N THR A 339 -20.11 11.94 -0.12
CA THR A 339 -18.93 12.43 0.58
C THR A 339 -19.04 12.17 2.07
N MET A 340 -18.27 11.22 2.57
CA MET A 340 -18.23 10.87 4.00
C MET A 340 -17.24 11.74 4.78
N LEU A 341 -16.14 12.13 4.13
CA LEU A 341 -15.11 13.00 4.68
C LEU A 341 -14.49 13.81 3.53
N TYR A 342 -14.24 15.10 3.75
CA TYR A 342 -13.51 15.94 2.82
C TYR A 342 -12.64 16.94 3.57
N VAL A 343 -11.37 17.02 3.19
CA VAL A 343 -10.34 17.83 3.85
C VAL A 343 -9.80 18.84 2.84
N LYS A 344 -10.04 20.13 3.10
CA LYS A 344 -9.54 21.23 2.25
C LYS A 344 -8.06 21.56 2.47
N GLY A 345 -7.45 21.04 3.53
CA GLY A 345 -6.04 21.25 3.86
C GLY A 345 -5.81 21.71 5.30
N GLY A 346 -4.63 22.26 5.55
CA GLY A 346 -4.24 22.83 6.84
C GLY A 346 -2.73 22.71 7.11
N GLU A 347 -2.22 23.56 8.00
CA GLU A 347 -0.79 23.56 8.38
C GLU A 347 -0.45 22.52 9.45
N ASN A 348 -1.39 22.21 10.34
CA ASN A 348 -1.14 21.30 11.44
C ASN A 348 -1.16 19.84 10.97
N PRO A 349 -0.17 19.01 11.38
CA PRO A 349 -0.25 17.57 11.19
C PRO A 349 -1.40 17.03 12.01
N CYS A 350 -2.37 16.38 11.38
CA CYS A 350 -3.46 15.71 12.09
C CYS A 350 -3.98 14.51 11.30
N VAL A 351 -4.88 13.76 11.94
CA VAL A 351 -5.64 12.70 11.28
C VAL A 351 -7.12 13.03 11.39
N LEU A 352 -7.86 12.80 10.31
CA LEU A 352 -9.31 12.83 10.31
C LEU A 352 -9.82 11.42 10.07
N ILE A 353 -10.81 11.01 10.83
CA ILE A 353 -11.26 9.61 10.87
C ILE A 353 -12.72 9.53 10.50
N THR A 354 -13.05 8.54 9.68
CA THR A 354 -14.43 8.12 9.44
C THR A 354 -14.51 6.61 9.50
N GLU A 355 -15.73 6.10 9.59
CA GLU A 355 -16.03 4.67 9.55
C GLU A 355 -16.77 4.35 8.26
N ILE A 356 -16.37 3.28 7.57
CA ILE A 356 -17.07 2.75 6.40
C ILE A 356 -17.67 1.38 6.73
N ASP A 357 -18.75 1.01 6.06
CA ASP A 357 -19.47 -0.24 6.28
C ASP A 357 -19.36 -1.13 5.03
N VAL A 358 -18.32 -1.98 5.03
CA VAL A 358 -18.05 -2.88 3.90
C VAL A 358 -19.09 -3.98 3.81
N ALA A 359 -19.65 -4.42 4.94
CA ALA A 359 -20.72 -5.42 4.95
C ALA A 359 -21.98 -4.88 4.25
N ALA A 360 -22.44 -3.69 4.64
CA ALA A 360 -23.59 -3.06 4.00
C ALA A 360 -23.39 -2.83 2.49
N LEU A 361 -22.16 -2.48 2.06
CA LEU A 361 -21.83 -2.35 0.64
C LEU A 361 -21.98 -3.69 -0.09
N ARG A 362 -21.41 -4.77 0.43
CA ARG A 362 -21.46 -6.10 -0.17
C ARG A 362 -22.88 -6.65 -0.22
N ASP A 363 -23.65 -6.50 0.85
CA ASP A 363 -25.06 -6.92 0.90
C ASP A 363 -25.87 -6.24 -0.21
N PHE A 364 -25.68 -4.93 -0.39
CA PHE A 364 -26.31 -4.19 -1.48
C PHE A 364 -25.83 -4.66 -2.87
N GLN A 365 -24.54 -4.94 -3.03
CA GLN A 365 -23.99 -5.42 -4.32
C GLN A 365 -24.48 -6.81 -4.70
N TYR A 366 -24.73 -7.67 -3.71
CA TYR A 366 -25.26 -9.01 -3.93
C TYR A 366 -26.76 -8.97 -4.26
N ASN A 367 -27.53 -8.14 -3.55
CA ASN A 367 -28.98 -8.05 -3.77
C ASN A 367 -29.51 -6.60 -3.72
N PRO A 368 -29.32 -5.82 -4.81
CA PRO A 368 -29.72 -4.41 -4.87
C PRO A 368 -31.22 -4.17 -4.66
N ASN A 369 -32.07 -5.16 -4.97
CA ASN A 369 -33.52 -5.06 -4.92
C ASN A 369 -34.10 -5.37 -3.53
N SER A 370 -33.32 -6.03 -2.65
CA SER A 370 -33.77 -6.40 -1.31
C SER A 370 -33.61 -5.30 -0.26
N CYS A 371 -32.72 -4.34 -0.50
CA CYS A 371 -32.47 -3.22 0.40
C CYS A 371 -33.39 -2.05 0.03
N GLY A 372 -34.43 -1.75 0.83
CA GLY A 372 -35.41 -0.69 0.60
C GLY A 372 -34.86 0.71 0.20
N LYS A 373 -34.87 1.70 1.11
CA LYS A 373 -34.14 2.97 0.86
C LYS A 373 -32.64 2.74 1.09
N ALA A 374 -32.00 1.95 0.22
CA ALA A 374 -30.58 1.64 0.34
C ALA A 374 -29.72 2.93 0.31
N PRO A 375 -28.66 3.03 1.13
CA PRO A 375 -27.77 4.19 1.16
C PRO A 375 -26.81 4.26 -0.04
N PHE A 376 -26.93 3.32 -0.99
CA PHE A 376 -26.11 3.20 -2.19
C PHE A 376 -26.98 3.36 -3.44
N LYS A 377 -26.38 3.86 -4.52
CA LYS A 377 -27.01 4.03 -5.82
C LYS A 377 -26.86 2.74 -6.64
N ALA A 378 -27.74 2.54 -7.61
CA ALA A 378 -27.77 1.34 -8.46
C ALA A 378 -26.39 0.92 -9.00
N LEU A 379 -26.22 -0.39 -9.19
CA LEU A 379 -25.00 -0.98 -9.74
C LEU A 379 -24.73 -0.46 -11.16
N PRO A 380 -23.47 -0.19 -11.51
CA PRO A 380 -23.11 0.24 -12.86
C PRO A 380 -23.28 -0.93 -13.85
N PRO A 381 -23.47 -0.65 -15.16
CA PRO A 381 -23.50 -1.69 -16.19
C PRO A 381 -22.23 -2.55 -16.14
N GLY A 382 -22.38 -3.87 -16.32
CA GLY A 382 -21.26 -4.81 -16.28
C GLY A 382 -20.62 -4.97 -14.90
N PHE A 383 -21.34 -4.65 -13.82
CA PHE A 383 -20.95 -5.06 -12.48
C PHE A 383 -21.22 -6.56 -12.31
N ASP A 384 -20.24 -7.28 -11.79
CA ASP A 384 -20.31 -8.72 -11.55
C ASP A 384 -20.64 -8.98 -10.07
N SER A 385 -21.88 -9.41 -9.81
CA SER A 385 -22.34 -9.71 -8.46
C SER A 385 -21.82 -11.03 -7.92
N GLU A 386 -21.34 -11.97 -8.76
CA GLU A 386 -20.75 -13.24 -8.28
C GLU A 386 -19.40 -12.98 -7.60
N LYS A 387 -18.62 -12.02 -8.13
CA LYS A 387 -17.38 -11.52 -7.51
C LYS A 387 -17.58 -10.92 -6.10
N VAL A 388 -18.82 -10.69 -5.65
CA VAL A 388 -19.12 -10.33 -4.25
C VAL A 388 -18.91 -11.52 -3.31
N LEU A 389 -19.23 -12.74 -3.74
CA LEU A 389 -19.14 -13.96 -2.92
C LEU A 389 -17.69 -14.41 -2.70
N GLU A 390 -16.80 -14.07 -3.64
CA GLU A 390 -15.36 -14.35 -3.55
C GLU A 390 -14.67 -13.47 -2.50
N ARG A 391 -15.30 -12.35 -2.11
CA ARG A 391 -14.77 -11.37 -1.15
C ARG A 391 -15.08 -11.70 0.30
#